data_AF-A0A3D6EPH3-F1
#
_entry.id   AF-A0A3D6EPH3-F1
#
_cell.length_a   1.000
_cell.length_b   1.000
_cell.length_c   1.000
_cell.angle_alpha   90.00
_cell.angle_beta   90.00
_cell.angle_gamma   90.00
#
_symmetry.space_group_name_H-M   'P 1'
#
loop_
_entity.id
_entity.type
_entity.pdbx_description
1 polymer ?
#
loop_
_entity_poly.entity_id
_entity_poly.type
_entity_poly.pdbx_seq_one_letter_code
_entity_poly.pdbx_strand_id
1 'polypeptide(L)' 'QFTKSRKRVYFADVWSPMLDATGNLLPGLFLEDDLHMNEKGYVIWTKVLNQFL' A
#
# COMPACT_ATOMS: atom_id res chain seq x y z
N GLN A 1 -9.83 -4.46 -14.20
CA GLN A 1 -9.52 -5.45 -13.14
C GLN A 1 -8.23 -6.16 -13.51
N PHE A 2 -7.18 -6.02 -12.70
CA PHE A 2 -5.79 -6.12 -13.15
C PHE A 2 -5.25 -7.55 -13.40
N THR A 3 -5.81 -8.58 -12.77
CA THR A 3 -5.22 -9.94 -12.80
C THR A 3 -6.11 -11.04 -13.36
N LYS A 4 -7.29 -10.69 -13.88
CA LYS A 4 -8.31 -11.67 -14.32
C LYS A 4 -7.84 -12.62 -15.42
N SER A 5 -6.86 -12.24 -16.24
CA SER A 5 -6.43 -12.99 -17.42
C SER A 5 -5.32 -14.02 -17.16
N ARG A 6 -4.72 -14.05 -15.96
CA ARG A 6 -3.57 -14.93 -15.66
C ARG A 6 -3.72 -15.63 -14.31
N LYS A 7 -3.54 -16.95 -14.30
CA LYS A 7 -3.54 -17.74 -13.07
C LYS A 7 -2.32 -17.38 -12.21
N ARG A 8 -2.49 -17.43 -10.88
CA ARG A 8 -1.44 -17.14 -9.88
C ARG A 8 -0.86 -15.72 -9.95
N VAL A 9 -1.60 -14.79 -10.54
CA VAL A 9 -1.26 -13.36 -10.51
C VAL A 9 -2.28 -12.67 -9.60
N TYR A 10 -1.78 -11.90 -8.65
CA TYR A 10 -2.60 -11.20 -7.65
C TYR A 10 -2.28 -9.71 -7.68
N PHE A 11 -3.29 -8.88 -7.37
CA PHE A 11 -3.15 -7.44 -7.27
C PHE A 11 -3.23 -7.07 -5.78
N ALA A 12 -2.13 -6.55 -5.25
CA ALA A 12 -2.05 -6.02 -3.90
C ALA A 12 -2.20 -4.50 -3.98
N ASP A 13 -3.34 -3.97 -3.55
CA ASP A 13 -3.55 -2.52 -3.45
C ASP A 13 -2.92 -2.00 -2.16
N VAL A 14 -1.69 -1.50 -2.28
CA VAL A 14 -0.95 -0.91 -1.16
C VAL A 14 -1.22 0.59 -0.98
N TRP A 15 -1.90 1.23 -1.93
CA TRP A 15 -2.12 2.68 -1.93
C TRP A 15 -3.38 3.07 -1.17
N SER A 16 -4.52 2.44 -1.47
CA SER A 16 -5.80 2.73 -0.79
C SER A 16 -5.72 2.76 0.75
N PRO A 17 -5.03 1.82 1.44
CA PRO A 17 -4.93 1.87 2.90
C PRO A 17 -4.00 2.98 3.45
N MET A 18 -3.27 3.69 2.58
CA MET A 18 -2.48 4.87 2.97
C MET A 18 -3.32 6.16 2.96
N LEU A 19 -4.59 6.09 2.52
CA LEU A 19 -5.47 7.25 2.43
C LEU A 19 -6.41 7.32 3.65
N ASP A 20 -6.74 8.54 4.05
CA ASP A 20 -7.81 8.80 5.01
C ASP A 20 -9.21 8.67 4.35
N ALA A 21 -10.26 8.86 5.15
CA ALA A 21 -11.65 8.75 4.69
C ALA A 21 -12.04 9.78 3.60
N THR A 22 -11.25 10.84 3.43
CA THR A 22 -11.45 11.89 2.42
C THR A 22 -10.60 11.67 1.16
N GLY A 23 -9.75 10.62 1.15
CA GLY A 23 -8.86 10.29 0.05
C GLY A 23 -7.52 11.01 0.10
N ASN A 24 -7.19 11.70 1.20
CA ASN A 24 -5.89 12.32 1.38
C ASN A 24 -4.88 11.32 1.94
N LEU A 25 -3.62 11.45 1.56
CA LEU A 25 -2.55 10.63 2.12
C LEU A 25 -2.43 10.88 3.62
N LEU A 26 -2.37 9.80 4.41
CA LEU A 26 -2.12 9.88 5.85
C LEU A 26 -0.76 10.57 6.09
N PRO A 27 -0.70 11.60 6.95
CA PRO A 27 0.53 12.37 7.15
C PRO A 27 1.60 11.55 7.88
N GLY A 28 2.87 11.81 7.55
CA GLY A 28 4.00 11.22 8.24
C GLY A 28 4.25 9.74 7.94
N LEU A 29 3.84 9.27 6.76
CA LEU A 29 4.20 7.94 6.25
C LEU A 29 5.52 7.92 5.47
N PHE A 30 5.98 9.08 4.99
CA PHE A 30 7.19 9.23 4.18
C PHE A 30 8.31 9.94 4.95
N LEU A 31 9.53 9.77 4.45
CA LEU A 31 10.71 10.56 4.82
C LEU A 31 10.64 11.94 4.14
N GLU A 32 11.67 12.76 4.35
CA GLU A 32 11.74 14.15 3.85
C GLU A 32 11.70 14.27 2.31
N ASP A 33 11.89 13.17 1.58
CA ASP A 33 11.87 13.14 0.12
C ASP A 33 10.49 12.83 -0.48
N ASP A 34 9.47 12.64 0.35
CA ASP A 34 8.11 12.27 -0.04
C ASP A 34 8.01 11.01 -0.94
N LEU A 35 9.06 10.18 -0.94
CA LEU A 35 9.17 8.98 -1.79
C LEU A 35 9.43 7.72 -0.96
N HIS A 36 10.43 7.75 -0.09
CA HIS A 36 10.76 6.60 0.76
C HIS A 36 9.86 6.61 1.98
N MET A 37 9.18 5.50 2.24
CA MET A 37 8.35 5.37 3.43
C MET A 37 9.21 5.16 4.68
N ASN A 38 8.71 5.64 5.81
CA ASN A 38 9.23 5.26 7.12
C ASN A 38 8.56 3.96 7.62
N GLU A 39 8.90 3.55 8.84
CA GLU A 39 8.36 2.34 9.48
C GLU A 39 6.82 2.27 9.44
N LYS A 40 6.13 3.39 9.68
CA LYS A 40 4.66 3.42 9.69
C LYS A 40 4.08 3.10 8.32
N GLY A 41 4.67 3.64 7.25
CA GLY A 41 4.27 3.32 5.88
C GLY A 41 4.48 1.84 5.55
N TYR A 42 5.63 1.29 5.95
CA TYR A 42 5.91 -0.13 5.75
C TYR A 42 4.99 -1.06 6.54
N VAL A 43 4.57 -0.70 7.76
CA VAL A 43 3.57 -1.48 8.52
C VAL A 43 2.26 -1.62 7.74
N ILE A 44 1.81 -0.56 7.06
CA ILE A 44 0.60 -0.60 6.21
C ILE A 44 0.81 -1.57 5.04
N TRP A 45 1.92 -1.44 4.32
CA TRP A 45 2.22 -2.32 3.18
C TRP A 45 2.36 -3.78 3.59
N THR A 46 3.05 -4.07 4.70
CA THR A 46 3.22 -5.43 5.22
C THR A 46 1.87 -6.09 5.51
N LYS A 47 0.90 -5.34 6.06
CA LYS A 47 -0.45 -5.87 6.30
C LYS A 47 -1.18 -6.28 5.01
N VAL A 48 -0.96 -5.57 3.91
CA VAL A 48 -1.53 -5.92 2.59
C VAL A 48 -0.81 -7.13 2.01
N LEU A 49 0.52 -7.10 1.99
CA LEU A 49 1.34 -8.14 1.35
C LEU A 49 1.26 -9.50 2.06
N ASN A 50 1.13 -9.51 3.38
CA ASN A 50 0.96 -10.75 4.17
C ASN A 50 -0.29 -11.56 3.80
N GLN A 51 -1.25 -11.00 3.06
CA GLN A 51 -2.42 -11.75 2.58
C GLN A 51 -2.09 -12.67 1.40
N PHE A 52 -0.89 -12.54 0.82
CA PHE A 52 -0.43 -13.27 -0.36
C PHE A 52 0.77 -14.18 -0.08
N LEU A 53 1.29 -14.17 1.15
CA LEU A 53 2.36 -15.05 1.63
C LEU A 53 1.76 -16.27 2.32
#